data_AF-A0AAV5CJ01-F1
#
_entry.id   AF-A0AAV5CJ01-F1
#
_cell.length_a   1.000
_cell.length_b   1.000
_cell.length_c   1.000
_cell.angle_alpha   90.00
_cell.angle_beta   90.00
_cell.angle_gamma   90.00
#
_symmetry.space_group_name_H-M   'P 1'
#
loop_
_entity.id
_entity.type
_entity.pdbx_description
1 polymer ?
#
loop_
_entity_poly.entity_id
_entity_poly.type
_entity_poly.pdbx_seq_one_letter_code
_entity_poly.pdbx_strand_id
1 'polypeptide(L)'
;MKFLEREELANYNFQNEFLRPFVIVMQKSNAPEVRELIISSQFSSDANLNAIAFLRFCAVKLAEEGFVCRDSSTEQLRNSDMSDGKTTLHTDDHVSLWVPLLAGLAKLTADPRLTIKKGAVGVLFDILKDHGHMFSQTFWTDIFERVVYPLFSSEKSIPKDEISTSAGAEYNLPALETQTLAVKCLVGLFINFFDVIRPEFARTAAVVTYFVRSPYKHCATTGVSAIIRLTEGVGNKLSMEEWKEILVSFKESVMHTFVGFSKIVRMMQDIEVPDRFESYSEAEQYSDHEVYGNDEEEANMETTSYAIVKLKNHMALLLIVIQCNAGPFVTSIYPDHFSQLPLWAVPKLKFLFCSQLYSTLFLLCRTLLNYMRGTGDIFLPEHISILLEMVSAIAAHSSEMSSESSLQMKFHKACSILEVSEPAIVHFENESYQSYLKFLQDLQHDHASLSEKMNIESQVLHACEIILRLYLKCAGQESDETSRRNLSFHCTVPLSTAKKEELAARTSLVLQVMKLLGDLERDSFRRILPCFFPLLIDLIRCEHSSGEVQHALYNIFRSVIGPMILHV
;
A
#
# COMPACT_ATOMS: atom_id res chain seq x y z
N MET A 1 53.27 -7.29 -10.72
CA MET A 1 52.88 -8.63 -10.25
C MET A 1 53.50 -9.01 -8.90
N LYS A 2 54.78 -8.76 -8.62
CA LYS A 2 55.47 -9.11 -7.34
C LYS A 2 54.92 -8.46 -6.05
N PHE A 3 53.88 -7.64 -6.11
CA PHE A 3 53.27 -6.99 -4.93
C PHE A 3 52.12 -7.82 -4.35
N LEU A 4 51.41 -8.62 -5.17
CA LEU A 4 50.30 -9.49 -4.74
C LEU A 4 50.77 -10.75 -3.98
N GLU A 5 52.09 -11.00 -3.97
CA GLU A 5 52.74 -12.17 -3.37
C GLU A 5 53.34 -11.86 -1.99
N ARG A 6 53.10 -10.67 -1.43
CA ARG A 6 53.59 -10.31 -0.08
C ARG A 6 52.76 -11.01 0.99
N GLU A 7 53.42 -11.68 1.94
CA GLU A 7 52.78 -12.41 3.05
C GLU A 7 51.83 -11.53 3.89
N GLU A 8 52.06 -10.22 3.92
CA GLU A 8 51.23 -9.22 4.60
C GLU A 8 49.80 -9.11 4.01
N LEU A 9 49.62 -9.44 2.73
CA LEU A 9 48.33 -9.46 2.01
C LEU A 9 47.63 -10.83 2.06
N ALA A 10 48.31 -11.87 2.54
CA ALA A 10 47.75 -13.23 2.61
C ALA A 10 46.60 -13.36 3.63
N ASN A 11 46.54 -12.46 4.62
CA ASN A 11 45.52 -12.47 5.67
C ASN A 11 44.23 -11.71 5.32
N TYR A 12 44.19 -11.01 4.18
CA TYR A 12 43.01 -10.28 3.70
C TYR A 12 42.51 -10.86 2.37
N ASN A 13 41.90 -12.04 2.41
CA ASN A 13 41.30 -12.71 1.24
C ASN A 13 40.34 -11.81 0.42
N PHE A 14 39.74 -10.79 1.06
CA PHE A 14 38.86 -9.82 0.41
C PHE A 14 39.60 -8.93 -0.61
N GLN A 15 40.84 -8.51 -0.33
CA GLN A 15 41.60 -7.63 -1.22
C GLN A 15 42.07 -8.33 -2.50
N ASN A 16 42.47 -9.61 -2.42
CA ASN A 16 42.92 -10.35 -3.60
C ASN A 16 41.80 -10.66 -4.61
N GLU A 17 40.58 -10.99 -4.16
CA GLU A 17 39.44 -11.12 -5.07
C GLU A 17 38.93 -9.77 -5.57
N PHE A 18 38.92 -8.75 -4.72
CA PHE A 18 38.45 -7.41 -5.07
C PHE A 18 39.30 -6.77 -6.16
N LEU A 19 40.61 -7.01 -6.14
CA LEU A 19 41.55 -6.51 -7.14
C LEU A 19 41.52 -7.31 -8.46
N ARG A 20 40.82 -8.46 -8.51
CA ARG A 20 40.82 -9.34 -9.70
C ARG A 20 40.25 -8.67 -10.96
N PRO A 21 39.14 -7.91 -10.91
CA PRO A 21 38.67 -7.10 -12.03
C PRO A 21 39.69 -6.01 -12.43
N PHE A 22 40.33 -5.35 -11.45
CA PHE A 22 41.36 -4.33 -11.71
C PHE A 22 42.59 -4.92 -12.38
N VAL A 23 43.00 -6.13 -12.00
CA VAL A 23 44.10 -6.88 -12.65
C VAL A 23 43.73 -7.23 -14.09
N ILE A 24 42.50 -7.69 -14.35
CA ILE A 24 42.02 -7.97 -15.71
C ILE A 24 41.99 -6.70 -16.56
N VAL A 25 41.47 -5.59 -16.01
CA VAL A 25 41.41 -4.28 -16.69
C VAL A 25 42.81 -3.73 -16.95
N MET A 26 43.75 -3.82 -16.00
CA MET A 26 45.15 -3.40 -16.20
C MET A 26 45.87 -4.22 -17.26
N GLN A 27 45.59 -5.53 -17.33
CA GLN A 27 46.20 -6.43 -18.31
C GLN A 27 45.64 -6.22 -19.72
N LYS A 28 44.34 -5.90 -19.84
CA LYS A 28 43.66 -5.77 -21.14
C LYS A 28 43.61 -4.33 -21.69
N SER A 29 43.70 -3.30 -20.86
CA SER A 29 43.66 -1.90 -21.29
C SER A 29 45.06 -1.37 -21.65
N ASN A 30 45.20 -0.72 -22.80
CA ASN A 30 46.45 -0.08 -23.25
C ASN A 30 46.54 1.42 -22.89
N ALA A 31 45.52 1.98 -22.23
CA ALA A 31 45.49 3.39 -21.86
C ALA A 31 46.39 3.65 -20.62
N PRO A 32 47.47 4.43 -20.75
CA PRO A 32 48.38 4.71 -19.64
C PRO A 32 47.71 5.47 -18.49
N GLU A 33 46.68 6.28 -18.78
CA GLU A 33 45.89 7.01 -17.80
C GLU A 33 45.08 6.07 -16.90
N VAL A 34 44.54 4.98 -17.45
CA VAL A 34 43.82 3.94 -16.69
C VAL A 34 44.78 3.20 -15.76
N ARG A 35 46.02 2.95 -16.21
CA ARG A 35 47.05 2.22 -15.43
C ARG A 35 47.62 3.06 -14.29
N GLU A 36 47.92 4.34 -14.52
CA GLU A 36 48.41 5.28 -13.50
C GLU A 36 47.36 5.52 -12.39
N LEU A 37 46.07 5.59 -12.75
CA LEU A 37 45.00 5.81 -11.79
C LEU A 37 44.75 4.57 -10.89
N ILE A 38 44.97 3.35 -11.40
CA ILE A 38 44.93 2.12 -10.57
C ILE A 38 46.01 2.18 -9.49
N ILE A 39 47.21 2.64 -9.85
CA ILE A 39 48.35 2.76 -8.93
C ILE A 39 48.07 3.82 -7.85
N SER A 40 47.46 4.95 -8.19
CA SER A 40 47.14 6.01 -7.23
C SER A 40 46.00 5.65 -6.25
N SER A 41 45.07 4.79 -6.68
CA SER A 41 43.95 4.31 -5.85
C SER A 41 44.37 3.35 -4.72
N GLN A 42 45.59 2.80 -4.76
CA GLN A 42 46.10 1.76 -3.86
C GLN A 42 46.55 2.29 -2.48
N PHE A 43 46.63 3.61 -2.27
CA PHE A 43 47.35 4.22 -1.13
C PHE A 43 46.51 5.07 -0.15
N SER A 44 45.17 4.99 -0.13
CA SER A 44 44.34 5.79 0.80
C SER A 44 43.53 4.96 1.81
N SER A 45 43.16 5.55 2.96
CA SER A 45 42.26 4.95 3.95
C SER A 45 40.80 4.79 3.49
N ASP A 46 40.48 5.24 2.27
CA ASP A 46 39.15 5.15 1.63
C ASP A 46 39.21 4.33 0.33
N ALA A 47 39.99 3.23 0.32
CA ALA A 47 40.23 2.38 -0.85
C ALA A 47 38.93 1.95 -1.59
N ASN A 48 37.85 1.64 -0.87
CA ASN A 48 36.57 1.26 -1.49
C ASN A 48 35.87 2.41 -2.21
N LEU A 49 35.90 3.64 -1.67
CA LEU A 49 35.30 4.81 -2.33
C LEU A 49 36.09 5.20 -3.58
N ASN A 50 37.43 5.13 -3.48
CA ASN A 50 38.31 5.31 -4.64
C ASN A 50 38.08 4.24 -5.71
N ALA A 51 37.86 3.00 -5.30
CA ALA A 51 37.52 1.92 -6.22
C ALA A 51 36.15 2.11 -6.88
N ILE A 52 35.14 2.62 -6.16
CA ILE A 52 33.83 2.99 -6.75
C ILE A 52 34.04 4.06 -7.83
N ALA A 53 34.82 5.10 -7.53
CA ALA A 53 35.14 6.17 -8.50
C ALA A 53 35.91 5.62 -9.72
N PHE A 54 36.85 4.71 -9.49
CA PHE A 54 37.60 4.06 -10.55
C PHE A 54 36.72 3.18 -11.44
N LEU A 55 35.83 2.38 -10.86
CA LEU A 55 34.89 1.55 -11.62
C LEU A 55 33.95 2.41 -12.46
N ARG A 56 33.52 3.58 -11.96
CA ARG A 56 32.78 4.57 -12.74
C ARG A 56 33.59 5.08 -13.94
N PHE A 57 34.85 5.45 -13.72
CA PHE A 57 35.73 5.90 -14.80
C PHE A 57 35.94 4.81 -15.86
N CYS A 58 36.12 3.56 -15.44
CA CYS A 58 36.22 2.43 -16.36
C CYS A 58 34.97 2.27 -17.22
N ALA A 59 33.78 2.44 -16.64
CA ALA A 59 32.53 2.36 -17.40
C ALA A 59 32.46 3.42 -18.50
N VAL A 60 32.87 4.66 -18.21
CA VAL A 60 32.93 5.75 -19.20
C VAL A 60 33.89 5.38 -20.33
N LYS A 61 35.08 4.85 -20.01
CA LYS A 61 36.07 4.48 -21.02
C LYS A 61 35.63 3.29 -21.87
N LEU A 62 35.00 2.29 -21.28
CA LEU A 62 34.39 1.19 -22.01
C LEU A 62 33.29 1.69 -22.97
N ALA A 63 32.49 2.68 -22.57
CA ALA A 63 31.48 3.26 -23.44
C ALA A 63 32.08 4.10 -24.59
N GLU A 64 33.13 4.89 -24.33
CA GLU A 64 33.83 5.69 -25.35
C GLU A 64 34.48 4.83 -26.44
N GLU A 65 34.92 3.63 -26.10
CA GLU A 65 35.51 2.67 -27.06
C GLU A 65 34.46 1.95 -27.95
N GLY A 66 33.16 2.23 -27.77
CA GLY A 66 32.10 1.86 -28.72
C GLY A 66 31.60 0.41 -28.64
N PHE A 67 31.74 -0.25 -27.50
CA PHE A 67 31.38 -1.67 -27.36
C PHE A 67 29.88 -1.89 -27.15
N VAL A 68 29.20 -2.44 -28.16
CA VAL A 68 27.78 -2.82 -28.11
C VAL A 68 27.64 -4.29 -27.72
N CYS A 69 26.81 -4.59 -26.71
CA CYS A 69 26.44 -5.95 -26.33
C CYS A 69 25.33 -6.43 -27.28
N ARG A 70 25.65 -7.33 -28.22
CA ARG A 70 24.72 -7.81 -29.26
C ARG A 70 24.30 -9.25 -28.99
N ASP A 71 23.01 -9.54 -29.10
CA ASP A 71 22.49 -10.91 -29.06
C ASP A 71 23.01 -11.73 -30.25
N SER A 72 23.56 -12.91 -29.97
CA SER A 72 24.06 -13.87 -30.97
C SER A 72 22.95 -14.69 -31.64
N SER A 73 21.69 -14.24 -31.58
CA SER A 73 20.52 -15.03 -32.01
C SER A 73 19.76 -14.47 -33.23
N THR A 74 20.41 -13.68 -34.08
CA THR A 74 19.90 -13.40 -35.43
C THR A 74 21.01 -13.50 -36.47
N GLU A 75 21.31 -14.72 -36.91
CA GLU A 75 21.89 -14.92 -38.24
C GLU A 75 20.78 -15.29 -39.23
N GLN A 76 20.82 -14.57 -40.37
CA GLN A 76 20.41 -14.93 -41.73
C GLN A 76 19.44 -13.91 -42.33
N LEU A 77 20.00 -12.92 -43.06
CA LEU A 77 19.92 -12.89 -44.53
C LEU A 77 20.65 -11.64 -45.07
N ARG A 78 21.82 -11.84 -45.71
CA ARG A 78 22.22 -11.22 -46.98
C ARG A 78 23.64 -11.65 -47.37
N ASN A 79 23.70 -12.49 -48.40
CA ASN A 79 24.91 -12.83 -49.14
C ASN A 79 25.41 -11.61 -49.94
N SER A 80 26.74 -11.39 -49.97
CA SER A 80 27.56 -11.42 -51.21
C SER A 80 29.02 -11.04 -50.94
N ASP A 81 29.90 -12.01 -51.20
CA ASP A 81 31.22 -11.97 -51.85
C ASP A 81 32.42 -11.14 -51.33
N MET A 82 33.48 -11.91 -51.02
CA MET A 82 34.91 -11.77 -51.32
C MET A 82 35.68 -10.52 -50.81
N SER A 83 36.52 -10.72 -49.78
CA SER A 83 37.94 -10.29 -49.78
C SER A 83 38.64 -10.60 -48.44
N ASP A 84 39.65 -11.46 -48.55
CA ASP A 84 40.97 -11.48 -47.88
C ASP A 84 41.11 -11.47 -46.34
N GLY A 85 41.97 -12.38 -45.87
CA GLY A 85 42.14 -12.76 -44.47
C GLY A 85 42.62 -11.65 -43.54
N LYS A 86 41.86 -11.44 -42.45
CA LYS A 86 42.41 -10.98 -41.17
C LYS A 86 41.53 -11.45 -40.02
N THR A 87 42.03 -12.44 -39.29
CA THR A 87 41.77 -12.80 -37.88
C THR A 87 40.45 -12.29 -37.29
N THR A 88 39.39 -13.09 -37.42
CA THR A 88 38.19 -13.02 -36.57
C THR A 88 38.55 -13.52 -35.16
N LEU A 89 39.06 -12.64 -34.32
CA LEU A 89 39.22 -12.89 -32.88
C LEU A 89 39.00 -11.54 -32.18
N HIS A 90 38.14 -11.53 -31.15
CA HIS A 90 37.85 -10.39 -30.25
C HIS A 90 36.69 -9.42 -30.61
N THR A 91 35.47 -9.93 -30.79
CA THR A 91 34.25 -9.11 -30.58
C THR A 91 33.46 -9.54 -29.34
N ASP A 92 33.45 -10.83 -29.00
CA ASP A 92 32.82 -11.32 -27.76
C ASP A 92 33.64 -11.03 -26.49
N ASP A 93 34.96 -10.85 -26.62
CA ASP A 93 35.86 -10.67 -25.47
C ASP A 93 35.67 -9.34 -24.72
N HIS A 94 35.05 -8.33 -25.35
CA HIS A 94 34.90 -6.98 -24.77
C HIS A 94 33.53 -6.74 -24.14
N VAL A 95 32.48 -7.42 -24.63
CA VAL A 95 31.18 -7.52 -23.93
C VAL A 95 31.35 -8.16 -22.56
N SER A 96 32.32 -9.08 -22.44
CA SER A 96 32.70 -9.72 -21.17
C SER A 96 33.28 -8.75 -20.12
N LEU A 97 33.61 -7.50 -20.44
CA LEU A 97 34.23 -6.55 -19.48
C LEU A 97 33.22 -5.79 -18.63
N TRP A 98 31.99 -5.61 -19.12
CA TRP A 98 30.89 -5.04 -18.33
C TRP A 98 30.53 -5.95 -17.15
N VAL A 99 30.60 -7.28 -17.33
CA VAL A 99 30.26 -8.26 -16.29
C VAL A 99 31.16 -8.14 -15.04
N PRO A 100 32.51 -8.22 -15.14
CA PRO A 100 33.40 -8.00 -14.00
C PRO A 100 33.27 -6.62 -13.36
N LEU A 101 33.00 -5.57 -14.16
CA LEU A 101 32.83 -4.22 -13.65
C LEU A 101 31.58 -4.11 -12.79
N LEU A 102 30.43 -4.54 -13.32
CA LEU A 102 29.15 -4.54 -12.62
C LEU A 102 29.17 -5.51 -11.44
N ALA A 103 29.82 -6.67 -11.56
CA ALA A 103 30.02 -7.60 -10.45
C ALA A 103 30.90 -7.00 -9.34
N GLY A 104 31.93 -6.22 -9.69
CA GLY A 104 32.76 -5.49 -8.73
C GLY A 104 31.96 -4.47 -7.93
N LEU A 105 31.09 -3.70 -8.60
CA LEU A 105 30.16 -2.77 -7.94
C LEU A 105 29.11 -3.51 -7.11
N ALA A 106 28.54 -4.60 -7.62
CA ALA A 106 27.57 -5.44 -6.91
C ALA A 106 28.17 -6.02 -5.62
N LYS A 107 29.44 -6.44 -5.63
CA LYS A 107 30.12 -6.90 -4.41
C LYS A 107 30.24 -5.80 -3.36
N LEU A 108 30.44 -4.55 -3.79
CA LEU A 108 30.54 -3.40 -2.89
C LEU A 108 29.19 -2.97 -2.29
N THR A 109 28.06 -3.35 -2.88
CA THR A 109 26.75 -3.10 -2.27
C THR A 109 26.51 -3.96 -1.02
N ALA A 110 27.30 -5.03 -0.83
CA ALA A 110 27.33 -5.87 0.35
C ALA A 110 28.33 -5.39 1.44
N ASP A 111 29.11 -4.31 1.22
CA ASP A 111 30.08 -3.80 2.21
C ASP A 111 29.37 -3.36 3.51
N PRO A 112 29.86 -3.68 4.72
CA PRO A 112 29.16 -3.34 5.97
C PRO A 112 28.91 -1.85 6.18
N ARG A 113 29.68 -0.97 5.53
CA ARG A 113 29.59 0.49 5.71
C ARG A 113 28.53 1.09 4.78
N LEU A 114 27.52 1.71 5.37
CA LEU A 114 26.38 2.33 4.67
C LEU A 114 26.79 3.34 3.58
N THR A 115 27.84 4.13 3.82
CA THR A 115 28.36 5.12 2.86
C THR A 115 28.87 4.44 1.58
N ILE A 116 29.52 3.29 1.71
CA ILE A 116 30.02 2.51 0.58
C ILE A 116 28.88 1.76 -0.11
N LYS A 117 27.94 1.17 0.64
CA LYS A 117 26.74 0.57 0.04
C LYS A 117 25.98 1.57 -0.83
N LYS A 118 25.68 2.76 -0.29
CA LYS A 118 24.97 3.83 -1.03
C LYS A 118 25.79 4.34 -2.22
N GLY A 119 27.10 4.54 -2.05
CA GLY A 119 27.99 4.96 -3.13
C GLY A 119 28.04 3.94 -4.27
N ALA A 120 28.17 2.65 -3.94
CA ALA A 120 28.21 1.56 -4.91
C ALA A 120 26.86 1.41 -5.64
N VAL A 121 25.74 1.44 -4.92
CA VAL A 121 24.39 1.42 -5.53
C VAL A 121 24.19 2.63 -6.43
N GLY A 122 24.55 3.83 -5.99
CA GLY A 122 24.41 5.04 -6.77
C GLY A 122 25.19 4.97 -8.09
N VAL A 123 26.49 4.63 -8.02
CA VAL A 123 27.34 4.50 -9.21
C VAL A 123 26.89 3.36 -10.12
N LEU A 124 26.49 2.23 -9.56
CA LEU A 124 25.94 1.11 -10.31
C LEU A 124 24.75 1.54 -11.16
N PHE A 125 23.74 2.16 -10.55
CA PHE A 125 22.56 2.61 -11.27
C PHE A 125 22.83 3.78 -12.22
N ASP A 126 23.79 4.66 -11.91
CA ASP A 126 24.23 5.70 -12.84
C ASP A 126 24.85 5.09 -14.12
N ILE A 127 25.70 4.07 -13.99
CA ILE A 127 26.27 3.36 -15.14
C ILE A 127 25.18 2.70 -15.98
N LEU A 128 24.23 2.00 -15.33
CA LEU A 128 23.10 1.39 -16.01
C LEU A 128 22.23 2.44 -16.73
N LYS A 129 22.05 3.61 -16.13
CA LYS A 129 21.27 4.72 -16.70
C LYS A 129 21.98 5.37 -17.89
N ASP A 130 23.28 5.64 -17.76
CA ASP A 130 24.05 6.41 -18.74
C ASP A 130 24.46 5.55 -19.95
N HIS A 131 24.76 4.26 -19.73
CA HIS A 131 25.30 3.35 -20.75
C HIS A 131 24.34 2.22 -21.12
N GLY A 132 23.16 2.15 -20.51
CA GLY A 132 22.17 1.09 -20.73
C GLY A 132 21.66 0.91 -22.16
N HIS A 133 21.79 1.94 -23.00
CA HIS A 133 21.45 1.87 -24.42
C HIS A 133 22.37 0.94 -25.23
N MET A 134 23.53 0.57 -24.68
CA MET A 134 24.48 -0.36 -25.30
C MET A 134 24.21 -1.83 -24.94
N PHE A 135 23.23 -2.10 -24.08
CA PHE A 135 22.95 -3.43 -23.51
C PHE A 135 21.81 -4.14 -24.25
N SER A 136 22.02 -5.42 -24.61
CA SER A 136 20.97 -6.28 -25.15
C SER A 136 19.93 -6.64 -24.08
N GLN A 137 18.77 -7.13 -24.50
CA GLN A 137 17.74 -7.61 -23.60
C GLN A 137 18.23 -8.76 -22.70
N THR A 138 18.95 -9.72 -23.27
CA THR A 138 19.54 -10.84 -22.52
C THR A 138 20.53 -10.37 -21.45
N PHE A 139 21.36 -9.37 -21.79
CA PHE A 139 22.31 -8.80 -20.86
C PHE A 139 21.62 -8.04 -19.73
N TRP A 140 20.53 -7.33 -20.03
CA TRP A 140 19.68 -6.74 -19.00
C TRP A 140 19.13 -7.81 -18.06
N THR A 141 18.56 -8.90 -18.56
CA THR A 141 18.08 -10.00 -17.71
C THR A 141 19.17 -10.54 -16.79
N ASP A 142 20.39 -10.76 -17.30
CA ASP A 142 21.55 -11.18 -16.49
C ASP A 142 21.91 -10.15 -15.40
N ILE A 143 21.92 -8.85 -15.74
CA ILE A 143 22.16 -7.76 -14.78
C ILE A 143 21.08 -7.77 -13.70
N PHE A 144 19.82 -7.89 -14.09
CA PHE A 144 18.70 -7.87 -13.17
C PHE A 144 18.79 -9.03 -12.19
N GLU A 145 19.03 -10.25 -12.69
CA GLU A 145 19.15 -11.47 -11.89
C GLU A 145 20.34 -11.45 -10.93
N ARG A 146 21.53 -11.05 -11.41
CA ARG A 146 22.78 -11.20 -10.65
C ARG A 146 23.18 -9.98 -9.84
N VAL A 147 22.67 -8.80 -10.21
CA VAL A 147 23.13 -7.53 -9.62
C VAL A 147 21.98 -6.77 -8.98
N VAL A 148 20.85 -6.57 -9.67
CA VAL A 148 19.77 -5.71 -9.18
C VAL A 148 18.91 -6.40 -8.11
N TYR A 149 18.37 -7.59 -8.38
CA TYR A 149 17.48 -8.29 -7.44
C TYR A 149 18.14 -8.74 -6.13
N PRO A 150 19.44 -9.11 -6.11
CA PRO A 150 20.14 -9.36 -4.86
C PRO A 150 20.15 -8.17 -3.91
N LEU A 151 20.06 -6.92 -4.39
CA LEU A 151 19.96 -5.73 -3.53
C LEU A 151 18.70 -5.74 -2.67
N PHE A 152 17.62 -6.33 -3.17
CA PHE A 152 16.30 -6.38 -2.51
C PHE A 152 16.05 -7.70 -1.79
N SER A 153 16.92 -8.70 -2.01
CA SER A 153 16.86 -9.97 -1.31
C SER A 153 17.39 -9.76 0.09
N SER A 154 16.50 -9.49 1.05
CA SER A 154 16.85 -9.51 2.48
C SER A 154 17.57 -10.82 2.77
N GLU A 155 18.77 -10.73 3.37
CA GLU A 155 19.63 -11.86 3.69
C GLU A 155 18.81 -13.02 4.27
N LYS A 156 18.69 -14.11 3.50
CA LYS A 156 18.10 -15.38 3.97
C LYS A 156 19.05 -16.01 4.97
N SER A 157 19.15 -15.46 6.17
CA SER A 157 19.76 -16.13 7.32
C SER A 157 19.32 -15.47 8.62
N ILE A 158 18.07 -15.71 9.02
CA ILE A 158 17.73 -15.81 10.44
C ILE A 158 17.08 -17.18 10.61
N PRO A 159 17.66 -18.09 11.43
CA PRO A 159 17.03 -19.36 11.75
C PRO A 159 15.62 -19.09 12.30
N LYS A 160 14.64 -19.83 11.79
CA LYS A 160 13.32 -19.92 12.41
C LYS A 160 13.52 -20.58 13.77
N ASP A 161 13.60 -19.76 14.81
CA ASP A 161 13.22 -20.02 16.19
C ASP A 161 13.91 -18.95 17.06
N GLU A 162 13.24 -17.82 17.27
CA GLU A 162 13.28 -17.13 18.56
C GLU A 162 12.22 -16.03 18.62
N ILE A 163 11.46 -16.11 19.70
CA ILE A 163 10.29 -15.32 20.05
C ILE A 163 10.76 -14.07 20.81
N SER A 164 10.14 -12.92 20.51
CA SER A 164 10.02 -11.72 21.35
C SER A 164 11.29 -10.94 21.71
N THR A 165 11.50 -9.78 21.06
CA THR A 165 11.63 -8.45 21.69
C THR A 165 11.89 -7.37 20.62
N SER A 166 11.54 -6.12 20.92
CA SER A 166 11.64 -4.92 20.09
C SER A 166 13.06 -4.54 19.58
N ALA A 167 14.08 -5.36 19.83
CA ALA A 167 15.46 -5.15 19.39
C ALA A 167 15.72 -5.52 17.91
N GLY A 168 14.86 -6.34 17.27
CA GLY A 168 15.05 -6.75 15.87
C GLY A 168 14.77 -5.66 14.82
N ALA A 169 14.16 -4.54 15.21
CA ALA A 169 13.77 -3.46 14.29
C ALA A 169 14.93 -2.51 13.94
N GLU A 170 15.96 -2.43 14.79
CA GLU A 170 17.07 -1.48 14.66
C GLU A 170 18.18 -1.99 13.72
N TYR A 171 18.41 -3.31 13.69
CA TYR A 171 19.46 -3.92 12.87
C TYR A 171 19.20 -3.92 11.35
N ASN A 172 17.94 -3.77 10.91
CA ASN A 172 17.57 -3.76 9.49
C ASN A 172 17.52 -2.36 8.85
N LEU A 173 17.64 -1.29 9.65
CA LEU A 173 17.47 0.09 9.18
C LEU A 173 18.51 0.52 8.12
N PRO A 174 19.81 0.24 8.26
CA PRO A 174 20.82 0.64 7.26
C PRO A 174 20.68 -0.07 5.91
N ALA A 175 20.28 -1.35 5.92
CA ALA A 175 20.00 -2.10 4.70
C ALA A 175 18.81 -1.47 3.96
N LEU A 176 17.77 -1.12 4.70
CA LEU A 176 16.55 -0.54 4.17
C LEU A 176 16.76 0.86 3.53
N GLU A 177 17.67 1.67 4.08
CA GLU A 177 18.05 2.94 3.44
C GLU A 177 18.71 2.74 2.08
N THR A 178 19.55 1.71 1.94
CA THR A 178 20.23 1.37 0.68
C THR A 178 19.22 0.83 -0.33
N GLN A 179 18.31 -0.05 0.10
CA GLN A 179 17.24 -0.55 -0.76
C GLN A 179 16.29 0.57 -1.20
N THR A 180 16.02 1.55 -0.35
CA THR A 180 15.20 2.74 -0.67
C THR A 180 15.82 3.56 -1.81
N LEU A 181 17.15 3.73 -1.82
CA LEU A 181 17.86 4.35 -2.93
C LEU A 181 17.74 3.48 -4.19
N ALA A 182 17.97 2.17 -4.07
CA ALA A 182 17.92 1.23 -5.18
C ALA A 182 16.54 1.20 -5.87
N VAL A 183 15.42 1.19 -5.12
CA VAL A 183 14.07 1.23 -5.73
C VAL A 183 13.84 2.52 -6.51
N LYS A 184 14.29 3.67 -6.00
CA LYS A 184 14.15 4.95 -6.72
C LYS A 184 14.90 4.94 -8.04
N CYS A 185 16.10 4.36 -8.05
CA CYS A 185 16.90 4.22 -9.26
C CYS A 185 16.32 3.18 -10.23
N LEU A 186 15.80 2.06 -9.71
CA LEU A 186 15.15 1.00 -10.47
C LEU A 186 13.98 1.53 -11.30
N VAL A 187 13.10 2.34 -10.69
CA VAL A 187 12.00 3.01 -11.40
C VAL A 187 12.53 3.92 -12.51
N GLY A 188 13.64 4.62 -12.27
CA GLY A 188 14.30 5.44 -13.29
C GLY A 188 14.76 4.63 -14.51
N LEU A 189 15.26 3.40 -14.31
CA LEU A 189 15.62 2.51 -15.41
C LEU A 189 14.41 2.11 -16.25
N PHE A 190 13.29 1.77 -15.61
CA PHE A 190 12.04 1.45 -16.33
C PHE A 190 11.54 2.63 -17.15
N ILE A 191 11.60 3.85 -16.63
CA ILE A 191 11.20 5.04 -17.38
C ILE A 191 12.07 5.23 -18.64
N ASN A 192 13.37 4.92 -18.57
CA ASN A 192 14.30 5.16 -19.68
C ASN A 192 14.37 4.01 -20.69
N PHE A 193 14.24 2.75 -20.24
CA PHE A 193 14.52 1.55 -21.05
C PHE A 193 13.36 0.55 -21.07
N PHE A 194 12.13 1.00 -20.80
CA PHE A 194 10.94 0.14 -20.68
C PHE A 194 10.86 -0.97 -21.72
N ASP A 195 11.01 -0.63 -23.01
CA ASP A 195 10.80 -1.54 -24.13
C ASP A 195 11.79 -2.73 -24.12
N VAL A 196 13.01 -2.53 -23.60
CA VAL A 196 14.05 -3.57 -23.51
C VAL A 196 13.90 -4.38 -22.23
N ILE A 197 13.64 -3.72 -21.09
CA ILE A 197 13.60 -4.35 -19.76
C ILE A 197 12.21 -4.84 -19.34
N ARG A 198 11.22 -4.73 -20.24
CA ARG A 198 9.83 -5.15 -20.04
C ARG A 198 9.66 -6.54 -19.40
N PRO A 199 10.42 -7.59 -19.75
CA PRO A 199 10.28 -8.91 -19.11
C PRO A 199 10.47 -8.91 -17.59
N GLU A 200 11.19 -7.93 -17.06
CA GLU A 200 11.50 -7.78 -15.63
C GLU A 200 10.42 -6.99 -14.87
N PHE A 201 9.35 -6.56 -15.54
CA PHE A 201 8.32 -5.71 -14.97
C PHE A 201 7.60 -6.38 -13.79
N ALA A 202 7.14 -7.62 -13.93
CA ALA A 202 6.40 -8.33 -12.89
C ALA A 202 7.19 -8.46 -11.58
N ARG A 203 8.47 -8.82 -11.67
CA ARG A 203 9.34 -8.93 -10.49
C ARG A 203 9.64 -7.56 -9.90
N THR A 204 9.74 -6.51 -10.72
CA THR A 204 9.89 -5.13 -10.24
C THR A 204 8.63 -4.64 -9.53
N ALA A 205 7.44 -4.92 -10.05
CA ALA A 205 6.17 -4.64 -9.38
C ALA A 205 6.10 -5.31 -8.01
N ALA A 206 6.56 -6.56 -7.89
CA ALA A 206 6.65 -7.25 -6.60
C ALA A 206 7.61 -6.56 -5.61
N VAL A 207 8.79 -6.08 -6.07
CA VAL A 207 9.72 -5.30 -5.24
C VAL A 207 9.07 -4.00 -4.78
N VAL A 208 8.42 -3.25 -5.67
CA VAL A 208 7.73 -2.01 -5.30
C VAL A 208 6.60 -2.28 -4.30
N THR A 209 5.85 -3.37 -4.47
CA THR A 209 4.80 -3.82 -3.55
C THR A 209 5.35 -4.13 -2.16
N TYR A 210 6.51 -4.79 -2.08
CA TYR A 210 7.20 -5.03 -0.82
C TYR A 210 7.50 -3.71 -0.08
N PHE A 211 7.92 -2.67 -0.82
CA PHE A 211 8.14 -1.34 -0.24
C PHE A 211 6.85 -0.69 0.25
N VAL A 212 5.76 -0.75 -0.53
CA VAL A 212 4.45 -0.21 -0.13
C VAL A 212 3.95 -0.88 1.15
N ARG A 213 4.14 -2.19 1.29
CA ARG A 213 3.76 -2.99 2.47
C ARG A 213 4.69 -2.85 3.67
N SER A 214 5.81 -2.15 3.52
CA SER A 214 6.81 -2.03 4.58
C SER A 214 6.22 -1.37 5.83
N PRO A 215 6.49 -1.91 7.04
CA PRO A 215 6.07 -1.26 8.29
C PRO A 215 6.77 0.09 8.50
N TYR A 216 7.86 0.35 7.78
CA TYR A 216 8.63 1.59 7.87
C TYR A 216 8.07 2.65 6.93
N LYS A 217 7.59 3.76 7.50
CA LYS A 217 6.97 4.89 6.77
C LYS A 217 7.77 5.34 5.54
N HIS A 218 9.08 5.55 5.67
CA HIS A 218 9.91 6.06 4.58
C HIS A 218 9.96 5.11 3.37
N CYS A 219 9.87 3.80 3.62
CA CYS A 219 9.79 2.78 2.58
C CYS A 219 8.41 2.73 1.93
N ALA A 220 7.35 2.74 2.74
CA ALA A 220 5.98 2.79 2.24
C ALA A 220 5.77 4.00 1.32
N THR A 221 6.20 5.20 1.76
CA THR A 221 6.14 6.42 0.94
C THR A 221 6.98 6.31 -0.32
N THR A 222 8.16 5.69 -0.25
CA THR A 222 9.01 5.48 -1.43
C THR A 222 8.37 4.50 -2.43
N GLY A 223 7.76 3.41 -1.95
CA GLY A 223 7.05 2.45 -2.78
C GLY A 223 5.85 3.07 -3.49
N VAL A 224 5.04 3.85 -2.78
CA VAL A 224 3.90 4.57 -3.37
C VAL A 224 4.39 5.57 -4.42
N SER A 225 5.43 6.34 -4.11
CA SER A 225 6.05 7.27 -5.08
C SER A 225 6.64 6.55 -6.30
N ALA A 226 7.17 5.34 -6.11
CA ALA A 226 7.66 4.49 -7.20
C ALA A 226 6.53 4.08 -8.14
N ILE A 227 5.37 3.66 -7.63
CA ILE A 227 4.20 3.33 -8.47
C ILE A 227 3.75 4.57 -9.26
N ILE A 228 3.59 5.73 -8.60
CA ILE A 228 3.18 6.98 -9.27
C ILE A 228 4.11 7.28 -10.44
N ARG A 229 5.43 7.27 -10.20
CA ARG A 229 6.42 7.57 -11.24
C ARG A 229 6.45 6.54 -12.37
N LEU A 230 6.24 5.25 -12.07
CA LEU A 230 6.08 4.22 -13.10
C LEU A 230 4.82 4.50 -13.94
N THR A 231 3.69 4.76 -13.30
CA THR A 231 2.43 5.03 -14.02
C THR A 231 2.48 6.31 -14.84
N GLU A 232 3.13 7.37 -14.35
CA GLU A 232 3.31 8.63 -15.08
C GLU A 232 4.30 8.48 -16.23
N GLY A 233 5.39 7.72 -16.05
CA GLY A 233 6.47 7.61 -17.03
C GLY A 233 6.25 6.56 -18.12
N VAL A 234 5.68 5.40 -17.77
CA VAL A 234 5.49 4.28 -18.70
C VAL A 234 4.03 3.86 -18.87
N GLY A 235 3.07 4.51 -18.19
CA GLY A 235 1.67 4.08 -18.17
C GLY A 235 1.05 3.86 -19.55
N ASN A 236 1.34 4.75 -20.51
CA ASN A 236 0.88 4.67 -21.91
C ASN A 236 1.51 3.53 -22.73
N LYS A 237 2.58 2.90 -22.23
CA LYS A 237 3.24 1.75 -22.87
C LYS A 237 2.85 0.41 -22.23
N LEU A 238 2.23 0.43 -21.04
CA LEU A 238 1.83 -0.77 -20.33
C LEU A 238 0.70 -1.49 -21.08
N SER A 239 0.82 -2.81 -21.17
CA SER A 239 -0.24 -3.73 -21.59
C SER A 239 -1.32 -3.85 -20.51
N MET A 240 -2.42 -4.51 -20.86
CA MET A 240 -3.50 -4.80 -19.92
C MET A 240 -3.02 -5.67 -18.77
N GLU A 241 -2.19 -6.66 -19.07
CA GLU A 241 -1.63 -7.60 -18.10
C GLU A 241 -0.71 -6.88 -17.11
N GLU A 242 0.15 -5.98 -17.59
CA GLU A 242 1.04 -5.19 -16.72
C GLU A 242 0.27 -4.19 -15.87
N TRP A 243 -0.78 -3.56 -16.42
CA TRP A 243 -1.69 -2.74 -15.63
C TRP A 243 -2.41 -3.54 -14.54
N LYS A 244 -2.82 -4.77 -14.87
CA LYS A 244 -3.42 -5.69 -13.91
C LYS A 244 -2.45 -6.02 -12.78
N GLU A 245 -1.18 -6.23 -13.06
CA GLU A 245 -0.15 -6.45 -12.04
C GLU A 245 0.00 -5.26 -11.07
N ILE A 246 -0.02 -4.01 -11.58
CA ILE A 246 0.00 -2.81 -10.72
C ILE A 246 -1.25 -2.76 -9.83
N LEU A 247 -2.44 -2.97 -10.41
CA LEU A 247 -3.70 -2.90 -9.68
C LEU A 247 -3.82 -4.00 -8.62
N VAL A 248 -3.44 -5.23 -8.97
CA VAL A 248 -3.37 -6.34 -8.02
C VAL A 248 -2.43 -5.98 -6.88
N SER A 249 -1.21 -5.54 -7.18
CA SER A 249 -0.21 -5.09 -6.20
C SER A 249 -0.73 -4.01 -5.24
N PHE A 250 -1.48 -3.04 -5.79
CA PHE A 250 -2.09 -1.98 -4.99
C PHE A 250 -3.20 -2.51 -4.08
N LYS A 251 -4.15 -3.28 -4.62
CA LYS A 251 -5.20 -3.95 -3.84
C LYS A 251 -4.61 -4.78 -2.70
N GLU A 252 -3.61 -5.59 -3.04
CA GLU A 252 -2.87 -6.45 -2.12
C GLU A 252 -2.17 -5.68 -0.98
N SER A 253 -1.72 -4.46 -1.27
CA SER A 253 -1.12 -3.56 -0.29
C SER A 253 -2.18 -2.96 0.64
N VAL A 254 -3.33 -2.55 0.09
CA VAL A 254 -4.47 -2.04 0.87
C VAL A 254 -5.01 -3.13 1.80
N MET A 255 -5.22 -4.35 1.31
CA MET A 255 -5.71 -5.47 2.12
C MET A 255 -4.75 -5.84 3.26
N HIS A 256 -3.42 -5.73 3.04
CA HIS A 256 -2.44 -5.97 4.09
C HIS A 256 -2.58 -4.99 5.27
N THR A 257 -3.17 -3.80 5.06
CA THR A 257 -3.41 -2.84 6.15
C THR A 257 -4.49 -3.32 7.13
N PHE A 258 -5.39 -4.22 6.71
CA PHE A 258 -6.48 -4.74 7.56
C PHE A 258 -5.94 -5.53 8.76
N VAL A 259 -4.80 -6.21 8.60
CA VAL A 259 -4.07 -6.87 9.70
C VAL A 259 -3.69 -5.89 10.82
N GLY A 260 -3.54 -4.60 10.48
CA GLY A 260 -3.33 -3.53 11.44
C GLY A 260 -4.46 -3.41 12.46
N PHE A 261 -5.71 -3.61 12.04
CA PHE A 261 -6.87 -3.61 12.93
C PHE A 261 -6.86 -4.83 13.86
N SER A 262 -6.60 -6.03 13.36
CA SER A 262 -6.52 -7.24 14.21
C SER A 262 -5.44 -7.12 15.30
N LYS A 263 -4.33 -6.42 15.00
CA LYS A 263 -3.30 -6.08 16.00
C LYS A 263 -3.80 -5.10 17.05
N ILE A 264 -4.65 -4.14 16.69
CA ILE A 264 -5.29 -3.21 17.65
C ILE A 264 -6.26 -3.95 18.55
N VAL A 265 -7.12 -4.81 18.00
CA VAL A 265 -8.05 -5.64 18.76
C VAL A 265 -7.30 -6.48 19.79
N ARG A 266 -6.26 -7.20 19.36
CA ARG A 266 -5.43 -8.02 20.26
C ARG A 266 -4.74 -7.20 21.35
N MET A 267 -4.18 -6.04 20.99
CA MET A 267 -3.54 -5.15 21.95
C MET A 267 -4.52 -4.65 23.02
N MET A 268 -5.76 -4.36 22.63
CA MET A 268 -6.80 -3.87 23.55
C MET A 268 -7.55 -4.98 24.28
N GLN A 269 -7.35 -6.26 23.94
CA GLN A 269 -8.12 -7.36 24.50
C GLN A 269 -7.86 -7.51 26.02
N ASP A 270 -6.60 -7.47 26.41
CA ASP A 270 -6.14 -7.70 27.79
C ASP A 270 -6.02 -6.40 28.61
N ILE A 271 -6.23 -5.24 27.98
CA ILE A 271 -6.14 -3.94 28.67
C ILE A 271 -7.47 -3.63 29.36
N GLU A 272 -7.42 -3.37 30.66
CA GLU A 272 -8.52 -2.83 31.43
C GLU A 272 -8.47 -1.30 31.42
N VAL A 273 -9.57 -0.68 30.99
CA VAL A 273 -9.74 0.78 31.01
C VAL A 273 -10.55 1.11 32.26
N PRO A 274 -10.03 1.94 33.18
CA PRO A 274 -10.73 2.30 34.41
C PRO A 274 -12.14 2.87 34.13
N ASP A 275 -13.10 2.58 35.01
CA ASP A 275 -14.37 3.29 35.02
C ASP A 275 -14.19 4.66 35.71
N ARG A 276 -14.64 5.75 35.07
CA ARG A 276 -14.41 7.11 35.54
C ARG A 276 -14.89 7.28 37.00
N PHE A 277 -13.95 7.62 37.88
CA PHE A 277 -14.11 8.04 39.28
C PHE A 277 -14.78 7.03 40.23
N GLU A 278 -13.97 6.16 40.86
CA GLU A 278 -14.09 6.10 42.33
C GLU A 278 -13.72 7.49 42.83
N SER A 279 -14.73 8.32 43.06
CA SER A 279 -14.55 9.54 43.82
C SER A 279 -13.91 9.12 45.14
N TYR A 280 -12.64 9.45 45.35
CA TYR A 280 -12.11 9.60 46.70
C TYR A 280 -13.07 10.57 47.38
N SER A 281 -13.97 10.02 48.20
CA SER A 281 -14.71 10.84 49.14
C SER A 281 -13.67 11.66 49.90
N GLU A 282 -13.78 12.98 49.90
CA GLU A 282 -12.95 13.92 50.67
C GLU A 282 -13.04 13.72 52.20
N ALA A 283 -13.39 12.52 52.65
CA ALA A 283 -13.67 12.16 54.03
C ALA A 283 -12.75 11.04 54.57
N GLU A 284 -11.58 10.79 53.99
CA GLU A 284 -10.53 10.03 54.68
C GLU A 284 -9.19 10.77 54.61
N GLN A 285 -9.05 11.68 55.56
CA GLN A 285 -7.86 12.39 55.91
C GLN A 285 -6.92 11.46 56.71
N TYR A 286 -5.64 11.47 56.34
CA TYR A 286 -4.47 10.90 57.03
C TYR A 286 -4.26 9.38 56.93
N SER A 287 -3.60 8.94 55.85
CA SER A 287 -2.58 7.90 55.97
C SER A 287 -1.37 8.26 55.12
N ASP A 288 -0.19 8.20 55.73
CA ASP A 288 1.12 8.49 55.15
C ASP A 288 1.55 7.29 54.29
N HIS A 289 0.79 6.99 53.24
CA HIS A 289 1.15 6.01 52.23
C HIS A 289 1.54 6.72 50.95
N GLU A 290 2.84 6.67 50.66
CA GLU A 290 3.43 7.03 49.37
C GLU A 290 2.55 6.49 48.23
N VAL A 291 2.03 7.41 47.43
CA VAL A 291 1.23 7.11 46.24
C VAL A 291 2.15 6.43 45.23
N TYR A 292 2.23 5.11 45.29
CA TYR A 292 2.57 4.31 44.12
C TYR A 292 1.39 4.49 43.15
N GLY A 293 1.48 5.48 42.26
CA GLY A 293 0.71 5.43 41.02
C GLY A 293 0.98 4.07 40.41
N ASN A 294 -0.07 3.31 40.14
CA ASN A 294 0.06 1.94 39.67
C ASN A 294 0.71 2.01 38.28
N ASP A 295 2.03 1.80 38.17
CA ASP A 295 2.81 1.92 36.92
C ASP A 295 2.13 1.17 35.74
N GLU A 296 1.38 0.12 36.07
CA GLU A 296 0.56 -0.67 35.16
C GLU A 296 -0.63 0.10 34.56
N GLU A 297 -1.34 0.91 35.35
CA GLU A 297 -2.45 1.74 34.86
C GLU A 297 -1.97 2.85 33.92
N GLU A 298 -0.83 3.48 34.24
CA GLU A 298 -0.20 4.46 33.36
C GLU A 298 0.22 3.82 32.03
N ALA A 299 0.87 2.64 32.07
CA ALA A 299 1.24 1.88 30.88
C ALA A 299 0.02 1.42 30.04
N ASN A 300 -1.07 1.01 30.70
CA ASN A 300 -2.32 0.63 30.06
C ASN A 300 -2.98 1.82 29.34
N MET A 301 -2.97 2.99 29.98
CA MET A 301 -3.50 4.23 29.38
C MET A 301 -2.61 4.72 28.22
N GLU A 302 -1.28 4.64 28.33
CA GLU A 302 -0.37 4.93 27.21
C GLU A 302 -0.64 4.01 26.01
N THR A 303 -0.78 2.71 26.26
CA THR A 303 -1.07 1.71 25.22
C THR A 303 -2.44 1.95 24.58
N THR A 304 -3.43 2.32 25.38
CA THR A 304 -4.78 2.67 24.89
C THR A 304 -4.75 3.92 24.02
N SER A 305 -4.04 4.97 24.45
CA SER A 305 -3.85 6.19 23.66
C SER A 305 -3.16 5.89 22.31
N TYR A 306 -2.12 5.07 22.32
CA TYR A 306 -1.46 4.58 21.11
C TYR A 306 -2.44 3.82 20.19
N ALA A 307 -3.27 2.94 20.74
CA ALA A 307 -4.27 2.18 19.99
C ALA A 307 -5.32 3.09 19.33
N ILE A 308 -5.82 4.12 20.03
CA ILE A 308 -6.76 5.13 19.50
C ILE A 308 -6.15 5.85 18.29
N VAL A 309 -4.91 6.36 18.44
CA VAL A 309 -4.22 7.07 17.35
C VAL A 309 -4.01 6.15 16.15
N LYS A 310 -3.62 4.89 16.40
CA LYS A 310 -3.41 3.89 15.36
C LYS A 310 -4.70 3.56 14.61
N LEU A 311 -5.82 3.45 15.32
CA LEU A 311 -7.14 3.21 14.70
C LEU A 311 -7.58 4.39 13.83
N LYS A 312 -7.46 5.62 14.33
CA LYS A 312 -7.80 6.83 13.56
C LYS A 312 -6.99 6.93 12.28
N ASN A 313 -5.69 6.65 12.37
CA ASN A 313 -4.81 6.61 11.21
C ASN A 313 -5.19 5.52 10.19
N HIS A 314 -5.56 4.33 10.68
CA HIS A 314 -6.04 3.23 9.83
C HIS A 314 -7.30 3.64 9.05
N MET A 315 -8.28 4.25 9.72
CA MET A 315 -9.50 4.74 9.06
C MET A 315 -9.19 5.83 8.03
N ALA A 316 -8.38 6.82 8.38
CA ALA A 316 -7.99 7.91 7.47
C ALA A 316 -7.29 7.39 6.20
N LEU A 317 -6.45 6.36 6.34
CA LEU A 317 -5.78 5.70 5.23
C LEU A 317 -6.79 5.08 4.25
N LEU A 318 -7.75 4.32 4.78
CA LEU A 318 -8.75 3.63 3.97
C LEU A 318 -9.74 4.60 3.34
N LEU A 319 -10.12 5.68 4.04
CA LEU A 319 -10.94 6.78 3.50
C LEU A 319 -10.30 7.38 2.25
N ILE A 320 -8.99 7.64 2.27
CA ILE A 320 -8.29 8.19 1.09
C ILE A 320 -8.39 7.26 -0.11
N VAL A 321 -8.26 5.94 0.11
CA VAL A 321 -8.35 4.95 -0.98
C VAL A 321 -9.73 4.97 -1.62
N ILE A 322 -10.81 5.02 -0.83
CA ILE A 322 -12.18 5.01 -1.35
C ILE A 322 -12.65 6.36 -1.89
N GLN A 323 -12.25 7.47 -1.27
CA GLN A 323 -12.71 8.82 -1.61
C GLN A 323 -12.10 9.35 -2.91
N CYS A 324 -11.00 8.75 -3.39
CA CYS A 324 -10.46 9.13 -4.70
C CYS A 324 -11.41 8.81 -5.86
N ASN A 325 -12.35 7.87 -5.68
CA ASN A 325 -13.38 7.54 -6.68
C ASN A 325 -14.46 8.63 -6.77
N ALA A 326 -14.69 9.39 -5.69
CA ALA A 326 -15.57 10.54 -5.71
C ALA A 326 -14.79 11.75 -6.24
N GLY A 327 -15.33 12.44 -7.24
CA GLY A 327 -14.73 13.68 -7.78
C GLY A 327 -14.46 14.78 -6.73
N PRO A 328 -14.05 16.00 -7.14
CA PRO A 328 -13.42 17.04 -6.31
C PRO A 328 -14.17 17.58 -5.06
N PHE A 329 -15.28 17.00 -4.63
CA PHE A 329 -16.23 17.56 -3.66
C PHE A 329 -16.07 17.08 -2.20
N VAL A 330 -15.15 16.16 -1.87
CA VAL A 330 -15.04 15.61 -0.49
C VAL A 330 -14.03 16.35 0.40
N THR A 331 -13.38 17.41 -0.10
CA THR A 331 -12.51 18.30 0.71
C THR A 331 -13.25 19.10 1.79
N SER A 332 -14.59 19.02 1.87
CA SER A 332 -15.40 19.79 2.82
C SER A 332 -15.64 19.12 4.18
N ILE A 333 -15.36 17.83 4.38
CA ILE A 333 -15.76 17.11 5.61
C ILE A 333 -14.60 17.00 6.63
N TYR A 334 -13.36 17.32 6.25
CA TYR A 334 -12.19 17.27 7.14
C TYR A 334 -11.29 18.52 7.20
N PRO A 335 -11.77 19.78 7.18
CA PRO A 335 -10.90 20.91 7.58
C PRO A 335 -10.60 20.92 9.08
N ASP A 336 -11.58 20.59 9.94
CA ASP A 336 -11.54 20.97 11.37
C ASP A 336 -11.17 19.85 12.35
N HIS A 337 -11.08 18.59 11.90
CA HIS A 337 -10.72 17.46 12.80
C HIS A 337 -9.24 17.07 12.76
N PHE A 338 -8.47 17.54 11.78
CA PHE A 338 -7.00 17.42 11.84
C PHE A 338 -6.36 18.45 12.79
N SER A 339 -7.05 19.55 13.07
CA SER A 339 -6.59 20.64 13.96
C SER A 339 -6.96 20.45 15.43
N GLN A 340 -7.80 19.46 15.78
CA GLN A 340 -8.25 19.18 17.15
C GLN A 340 -7.77 17.84 17.72
N LEU A 341 -6.78 17.20 17.10
CA LEU A 341 -5.97 16.22 17.82
C LEU A 341 -5.08 17.00 18.79
N PRO A 342 -5.14 16.79 20.12
CA PRO A 342 -4.13 17.31 21.03
C PRO A 342 -2.82 16.54 20.80
N LEU A 343 -2.18 16.78 19.65
CA LEU A 343 -0.85 16.30 19.27
C LEU A 343 0.26 16.87 20.18
N TRP A 344 -0.09 17.76 21.12
CA TRP A 344 0.84 18.37 22.07
C TRP A 344 0.85 17.71 23.46
N ALA A 345 -0.13 16.87 23.79
CA ALA A 345 -0.26 16.32 25.15
C ALA A 345 0.64 15.10 25.44
N VAL A 346 1.27 14.49 24.44
CA VAL A 346 2.24 13.40 24.66
C VAL A 346 3.50 13.61 23.81
N PRO A 347 4.58 14.17 24.38
CA PRO A 347 5.82 14.49 23.66
C PRO A 347 6.47 13.30 22.92
N LYS A 348 6.18 12.06 23.34
CA LYS A 348 6.71 10.81 22.75
C LYS A 348 5.97 10.34 21.47
N LEU A 349 4.80 10.90 21.13
CA LEU A 349 3.93 10.41 20.05
C LEU A 349 3.92 11.27 18.78
N LYS A 350 4.88 12.17 18.63
CA LYS A 350 5.08 13.04 17.45
C LYS A 350 5.32 12.31 16.11
N PHE A 351 5.36 10.97 16.07
CA PHE A 351 5.97 10.23 14.97
C PHE A 351 5.17 9.11 14.28
N LEU A 352 3.93 8.81 14.67
CA LEU A 352 3.25 7.65 14.11
C LEU A 352 2.19 8.02 13.07
N PHE A 353 2.67 8.11 11.83
CA PHE A 353 1.99 8.32 10.53
C PHE A 353 1.49 9.75 10.23
N CYS A 354 1.83 10.22 9.03
CA CYS A 354 2.11 11.62 8.71
C CYS A 354 1.54 11.95 7.33
N SER A 355 1.01 13.18 7.22
CA SER A 355 0.50 13.85 6.00
C SER A 355 1.14 13.40 4.67
N GLN A 356 2.46 13.16 4.64
CA GLN A 356 3.15 12.74 3.41
C GLN A 356 2.71 11.39 2.83
N LEU A 357 2.47 10.37 3.65
CA LEU A 357 2.01 9.06 3.14
C LEU A 357 0.57 9.17 2.61
N TYR A 358 -0.28 9.92 3.33
CA TYR A 358 -1.64 10.21 2.91
C TYR A 358 -1.69 10.98 1.59
N SER A 359 -0.90 12.04 1.45
CA SER A 359 -0.79 12.83 0.22
C SER A 359 -0.29 12.00 -0.96
N THR A 360 0.67 11.09 -0.74
CA THR A 360 1.19 10.21 -1.80
C THR A 360 0.19 9.13 -2.19
N LEU A 361 -0.53 8.51 -1.24
CA LEU A 361 -1.57 7.54 -1.57
C LEU A 361 -2.77 8.18 -2.26
N PHE A 362 -3.18 9.36 -1.83
CA PHE A 362 -4.21 10.15 -2.51
C PHE A 362 -3.80 10.44 -3.96
N LEU A 363 -2.56 10.90 -4.16
CA LEU A 363 -2.04 11.16 -5.49
C LEU A 363 -1.97 9.87 -6.33
N LEU A 364 -1.56 8.73 -5.75
CA LEU A 364 -1.54 7.44 -6.43
C LEU A 364 -2.95 7.04 -6.89
N CYS A 365 -3.92 7.03 -5.98
CA CYS A 365 -5.30 6.66 -6.32
C CYS A 365 -5.87 7.59 -7.39
N ARG A 366 -5.65 8.91 -7.26
CA ARG A 366 -6.05 9.89 -8.27
C ARG A 366 -5.34 9.69 -9.60
N THR A 367 -4.06 9.35 -9.60
CA THR A 367 -3.28 9.11 -10.83
C THR A 367 -3.81 7.87 -11.55
N LEU A 368 -4.02 6.78 -10.81
CA LEU A 368 -4.65 5.58 -11.35
C LEU A 368 -6.05 5.88 -11.91
N LEU A 369 -6.89 6.61 -11.18
CA LEU A 369 -8.26 6.95 -11.60
C LEU A 369 -8.31 7.92 -12.78
N ASN A 370 -7.48 8.95 -12.80
CA ASN A 370 -7.37 9.87 -13.92
C ASN A 370 -6.85 9.15 -15.17
N TYR A 371 -5.88 8.25 -15.00
CA TYR A 371 -5.37 7.44 -16.09
C TYR A 371 -6.47 6.52 -16.65
N MET A 372 -7.25 5.89 -15.78
CA MET A 372 -8.39 5.07 -16.16
C MET A 372 -9.49 5.88 -16.87
N ARG A 373 -9.78 7.10 -16.41
CA ARG A 373 -10.79 7.97 -17.05
C ARG A 373 -10.31 8.58 -18.37
N GLY A 374 -9.02 8.91 -18.48
CA GLY A 374 -8.44 9.60 -19.63
C GLY A 374 -8.11 8.70 -20.83
N THR A 375 -8.06 7.37 -20.64
CA THR A 375 -7.66 6.43 -21.69
C THR A 375 -8.81 5.71 -22.39
N GLY A 376 -10.07 5.95 -21.99
CA GLY A 376 -11.33 5.74 -22.73
C GLY A 376 -11.67 4.34 -23.24
N ASP A 377 -10.75 3.70 -23.96
CA ASP A 377 -10.94 2.48 -24.74
C ASP A 377 -10.01 1.33 -24.33
N ILE A 378 -9.14 1.53 -23.31
CA ILE A 378 -8.07 0.59 -22.97
C ILE A 378 -8.51 -0.41 -21.87
N PHE A 379 -9.31 -0.05 -20.88
CA PHE A 379 -9.46 -0.94 -19.70
C PHE A 379 -10.61 -1.97 -19.81
N LEU A 380 -10.26 -3.24 -19.53
CA LEU A 380 -11.15 -4.40 -19.54
C LEU A 380 -11.95 -4.50 -18.22
N PRO A 381 -13.09 -5.23 -18.20
CA PRO A 381 -13.86 -5.53 -16.98
C PRO A 381 -13.04 -6.06 -15.81
N GLU A 382 -11.91 -6.73 -16.10
CA GLU A 382 -11.01 -7.29 -15.10
C GLU A 382 -10.36 -6.23 -14.20
N HIS A 383 -9.97 -5.09 -14.77
CA HIS A 383 -9.33 -4.00 -14.02
C HIS A 383 -10.34 -3.30 -13.11
N ILE A 384 -11.55 -3.06 -13.60
CA ILE A 384 -12.65 -2.51 -12.82
C ILE A 384 -13.04 -3.49 -11.69
N SER A 385 -13.03 -4.80 -11.96
CA SER A 385 -13.29 -5.83 -10.93
C SER A 385 -12.31 -5.71 -9.76
N ILE A 386 -11.02 -5.53 -10.03
CA ILE A 386 -10.00 -5.40 -8.96
C ILE A 386 -10.27 -4.19 -8.07
N LEU A 387 -10.66 -3.06 -8.65
CA LEU A 387 -10.99 -1.85 -7.91
C LEU A 387 -12.28 -2.01 -7.11
N LEU A 388 -13.28 -2.63 -7.71
CA LEU A 388 -14.57 -2.87 -7.07
C LEU A 388 -14.42 -3.83 -5.89
N GLU A 389 -13.64 -4.90 -6.06
CA GLU A 389 -13.25 -5.82 -5.00
C GLU A 389 -12.49 -5.10 -3.87
N MET A 390 -11.60 -4.16 -4.20
CA MET A 390 -10.88 -3.37 -3.21
C MET A 390 -11.83 -2.45 -2.41
N VAL A 391 -12.70 -1.68 -3.08
CA VAL A 391 -13.64 -0.77 -2.41
C VAL A 391 -14.66 -1.55 -1.57
N SER A 392 -15.18 -2.66 -2.10
CA SER A 392 -16.10 -3.55 -1.35
C SER A 392 -15.42 -4.18 -0.14
N ALA A 393 -14.16 -4.60 -0.24
CA ALA A 393 -13.38 -5.14 0.87
C ALA A 393 -13.15 -4.09 1.97
N ILE A 394 -12.93 -2.82 1.61
CA ILE A 394 -12.83 -1.71 2.57
C ILE A 394 -14.17 -1.48 3.29
N ALA A 395 -15.30 -1.53 2.57
CA ALA A 395 -16.63 -1.42 3.18
C ALA A 395 -16.97 -2.61 4.10
N ALA A 396 -16.57 -3.83 3.74
CA ALA A 396 -16.70 -4.98 4.62
C ALA A 396 -15.81 -4.84 5.88
N HIS A 397 -14.56 -4.39 5.71
CA HIS A 397 -13.62 -4.16 6.81
C HIS A 397 -14.11 -3.06 7.77
N SER A 398 -14.71 -1.98 7.26
CA SER A 398 -15.28 -0.94 8.11
C SER A 398 -16.48 -1.44 8.91
N SER A 399 -17.23 -2.41 8.37
CA SER A 399 -18.32 -3.07 9.09
C SER A 399 -17.84 -4.04 10.16
N GLU A 400 -16.77 -4.80 9.88
CA GLU A 400 -16.06 -5.60 10.90
C GLU A 400 -15.64 -4.71 12.07
N MET A 401 -15.00 -3.57 11.77
CA MET A 401 -14.60 -2.59 12.78
C MET A 401 -15.77 -2.05 13.60
N SER A 402 -16.91 -1.75 12.95
CA SER A 402 -18.11 -1.28 13.63
C SER A 402 -18.83 -2.36 14.44
N SER A 403 -18.54 -3.64 14.18
CA SER A 403 -19.14 -4.77 14.90
C SER A 403 -18.44 -5.08 16.24
N GLU A 404 -17.18 -4.65 16.42
CA GLU A 404 -16.38 -4.85 17.63
C GLU A 404 -16.83 -3.94 18.79
N SER A 405 -17.93 -4.32 19.44
CA SER A 405 -18.57 -3.56 20.53
C SER A 405 -17.70 -3.43 21.78
N SER A 406 -16.94 -4.48 22.12
CA SER A 406 -16.03 -4.49 23.28
C SER A 406 -14.93 -3.43 23.13
N LEU A 407 -14.33 -3.35 21.94
CA LEU A 407 -13.30 -2.39 21.59
C LEU A 407 -13.85 -0.96 21.61
N GLN A 408 -15.04 -0.75 21.04
CA GLN A 408 -15.70 0.56 21.04
C GLN A 408 -16.00 1.04 22.45
N MET A 409 -16.48 0.17 23.34
CA MET A 409 -16.72 0.52 24.74
C MET A 409 -15.41 0.93 25.44
N LYS A 410 -14.32 0.19 25.24
CA LYS A 410 -13.01 0.54 25.81
C LYS A 410 -12.51 1.89 25.30
N PHE A 411 -12.64 2.16 24.00
CA PHE A 411 -12.27 3.47 23.44
C PHE A 411 -13.16 4.60 23.93
N HIS A 412 -14.47 4.40 24.05
CA HIS A 412 -15.37 5.41 24.61
C HIS A 412 -14.96 5.81 26.04
N LYS A 413 -14.73 4.82 26.91
CA LYS A 413 -14.22 5.05 28.28
C LYS A 413 -12.88 5.80 28.27
N ALA A 414 -11.93 5.32 27.48
CA ALA A 414 -10.58 5.89 27.44
C ALA A 414 -10.57 7.31 26.85
N CYS A 415 -11.35 7.57 25.81
CA CYS A 415 -11.48 8.90 25.22
C CYS A 415 -12.12 9.90 26.19
N SER A 416 -13.09 9.46 27.00
CA SER A 416 -13.66 10.27 28.08
C SER A 416 -12.62 10.62 29.15
N ILE A 417 -11.76 9.66 29.54
CA ILE A 417 -10.68 9.88 30.52
C ILE A 417 -9.59 10.81 29.96
N LEU A 418 -9.15 10.55 28.74
CA LEU A 418 -8.04 11.27 28.08
C LEU A 418 -8.46 12.63 27.49
N GLU A 419 -9.76 12.96 27.51
CA GLU A 419 -10.33 14.16 26.87
C GLU A 419 -9.97 14.28 25.38
N VAL A 420 -9.89 13.15 24.69
CA VAL A 420 -9.63 13.09 23.24
C VAL A 420 -10.89 12.73 22.48
N SER A 421 -10.99 13.16 21.22
CA SER A 421 -12.12 12.78 20.37
C SER A 421 -12.18 11.26 20.15
N GLU A 422 -13.38 10.71 20.07
CA GLU A 422 -13.57 9.30 19.78
C GLU A 422 -13.23 8.97 18.30
N PRO A 423 -12.75 7.74 18.01
CA PRO A 423 -12.71 7.25 16.65
C PRO A 423 -14.11 7.18 16.05
N ALA A 424 -14.38 7.95 14.99
CA ALA A 424 -15.67 7.99 14.30
C ALA A 424 -15.91 6.75 13.39
N ILE A 425 -15.94 5.55 13.98
CA ILE A 425 -16.01 4.26 13.26
C ILE A 425 -17.30 4.14 12.45
N VAL A 426 -18.44 4.56 13.01
CA VAL A 426 -19.74 4.52 12.30
C VAL A 426 -19.73 5.45 11.09
N HIS A 427 -19.12 6.64 11.21
CA HIS A 427 -18.96 7.55 10.08
C HIS A 427 -18.06 6.94 9.01
N PHE A 428 -16.95 6.31 9.40
CA PHE A 428 -16.07 5.59 8.48
C PHE A 428 -16.81 4.46 7.74
N GLU A 429 -17.65 3.68 8.43
CA GLU A 429 -18.49 2.65 7.80
C GLU A 429 -19.46 3.27 6.78
N ASN A 430 -20.17 4.33 7.17
CA ASN A 430 -21.14 4.99 6.29
C ASN A 430 -20.47 5.56 5.03
N GLU A 431 -19.34 6.27 5.17
CA GLU A 431 -18.57 6.80 4.05
C GLU A 431 -18.03 5.69 3.13
N SER A 432 -17.69 4.53 3.70
CA SER A 432 -17.23 3.36 2.94
C SER A 432 -18.31 2.80 2.04
N TYR A 433 -19.50 2.57 2.59
CA TYR A 433 -20.64 2.09 1.79
C TYR A 433 -21.18 3.14 0.83
N GLN A 434 -21.17 4.42 1.21
CA GLN A 434 -21.54 5.52 0.30
C GLN A 434 -20.60 5.60 -0.90
N SER A 435 -19.29 5.51 -0.67
CA SER A 435 -18.28 5.50 -1.73
C SER A 435 -18.42 4.27 -2.63
N TYR A 436 -18.71 3.11 -2.04
CA TYR A 436 -18.94 1.87 -2.78
C TYR A 436 -20.18 1.95 -3.68
N LEU A 437 -21.32 2.39 -3.13
CA LEU A 437 -22.55 2.59 -3.91
C LEU A 437 -22.34 3.62 -5.02
N LYS A 438 -21.68 4.73 -4.73
CA LYS A 438 -21.39 5.76 -5.73
C LYS A 438 -20.55 5.20 -6.87
N PHE A 439 -19.52 4.41 -6.56
CA PHE A 439 -18.68 3.80 -7.60
C PHE A 439 -19.48 2.83 -8.48
N LEU A 440 -20.36 2.02 -7.90
CA LEU A 440 -21.27 1.15 -8.65
C LEU A 440 -22.24 1.95 -9.55
N GLN A 441 -22.79 3.05 -9.04
CA GLN A 441 -23.70 3.93 -9.78
C GLN A 441 -23.00 4.63 -10.95
N ASP A 442 -21.79 5.15 -10.72
CA ASP A 442 -20.98 5.79 -11.76
C ASP A 442 -20.69 4.78 -12.89
N LEU A 443 -20.36 3.53 -12.56
CA LEU A 443 -20.17 2.46 -13.56
C LEU A 443 -21.46 2.12 -14.33
N GLN A 444 -22.61 2.16 -13.67
CA GLN A 444 -23.90 1.91 -14.31
C GLN A 444 -24.30 3.03 -15.28
N HIS A 445 -23.96 4.28 -14.96
CA HIS A 445 -24.29 5.44 -15.80
C HIS A 445 -23.31 5.60 -16.96
N ASP A 446 -22.01 5.51 -16.69
CA ASP A 446 -20.97 5.83 -17.66
C ASP A 446 -20.69 4.67 -18.63
N HIS A 447 -21.02 3.43 -18.25
CA HIS A 447 -20.65 2.23 -19.01
C HIS A 447 -21.72 1.12 -19.03
N ALA A 448 -22.83 1.36 -19.73
CA ALA A 448 -23.97 0.42 -19.79
C ALA A 448 -23.61 -1.03 -20.22
N SER A 449 -22.70 -1.20 -21.19
CA SER A 449 -22.27 -2.54 -21.66
C SER A 449 -21.40 -3.30 -20.66
N LEU A 450 -20.59 -2.60 -19.88
CA LEU A 450 -19.79 -3.18 -18.79
C LEU A 450 -20.67 -3.51 -17.59
N SER A 451 -21.69 -2.68 -17.33
CA SER A 451 -22.66 -2.86 -16.26
C SER A 451 -23.36 -4.22 -16.33
N GLU A 452 -23.82 -4.61 -17.53
CA GLU A 452 -24.46 -5.91 -17.76
C GLU A 452 -23.47 -7.07 -17.58
N LYS A 453 -22.26 -6.96 -18.16
CA LYS A 453 -21.24 -8.01 -18.08
C LYS A 453 -20.76 -8.29 -16.65
N MET A 454 -20.69 -7.27 -15.81
CA MET A 454 -20.24 -7.37 -14.41
C MET A 454 -21.39 -7.52 -13.40
N ASN A 455 -22.64 -7.62 -13.88
CA ASN A 455 -23.84 -7.72 -13.07
C ASN A 455 -23.91 -6.63 -11.97
N ILE A 456 -23.60 -5.39 -12.36
CA ILE A 456 -23.49 -4.24 -11.42
C ILE A 456 -24.81 -3.99 -10.70
N GLU A 457 -25.97 -4.17 -11.37
CA GLU A 457 -27.30 -4.06 -10.74
C GLU A 457 -27.43 -4.99 -9.52
N SER A 458 -27.03 -6.26 -9.66
CA SER A 458 -27.05 -7.20 -8.52
C SER A 458 -26.11 -6.79 -7.40
N GLN A 459 -24.96 -6.17 -7.71
CA GLN A 459 -24.03 -5.68 -6.70
C GLN A 459 -24.56 -4.45 -5.96
N VAL A 460 -25.23 -3.53 -6.67
CA VAL A 460 -25.94 -2.39 -6.07
C VAL A 460 -27.01 -2.88 -5.11
N LEU A 461 -27.82 -3.85 -5.53
CA LEU A 461 -28.88 -4.43 -4.69
C LEU A 461 -28.31 -5.13 -3.46
N HIS A 462 -27.23 -5.90 -3.61
CA HIS A 462 -26.56 -6.53 -2.48
C HIS A 462 -26.00 -5.50 -1.48
N ALA A 463 -25.40 -4.41 -1.96
CA ALA A 463 -24.93 -3.31 -1.12
C ALA A 463 -26.11 -2.63 -0.39
N CYS A 464 -27.23 -2.40 -1.09
CA CYS A 464 -28.47 -1.87 -0.49
C CYS A 464 -28.99 -2.76 0.63
N GLU A 465 -29.04 -4.07 0.41
CA GLU A 465 -29.46 -5.06 1.42
C GLU A 465 -28.59 -5.00 2.68
N ILE A 466 -27.26 -4.94 2.52
CA ILE A 466 -26.32 -4.80 3.64
C ILE A 466 -26.59 -3.52 4.43
N ILE A 467 -26.73 -2.38 3.75
CA ILE A 467 -26.96 -1.07 4.39
C ILE A 467 -28.25 -1.09 5.22
N LEU A 468 -29.35 -1.64 4.67
CA LEU A 468 -30.60 -1.72 5.40
C LEU A 468 -30.48 -2.64 6.62
N ARG A 469 -29.78 -3.77 6.50
CA ARG A 469 -29.51 -4.65 7.65
C ARG A 469 -28.67 -3.97 8.73
N LEU A 470 -27.66 -3.19 8.36
CA LEU A 470 -26.86 -2.42 9.32
C LEU A 470 -27.71 -1.41 10.10
N TYR A 471 -28.61 -0.71 9.41
CA TYR A 471 -29.55 0.19 10.06
C TYR A 471 -30.51 -0.54 11.01
N LEU A 472 -31.09 -1.67 10.57
CA LEU A 472 -32.00 -2.48 11.38
C LEU A 472 -31.32 -3.07 12.63
N LYS A 473 -30.08 -3.53 12.49
CA LYS A 473 -29.24 -3.99 13.61
C LYS A 473 -29.01 -2.87 14.62
N CYS A 474 -28.76 -1.64 14.15
CA CYS A 474 -28.63 -0.48 15.02
C CYS A 474 -29.95 -0.13 15.74
N ALA A 475 -31.08 -0.28 15.05
CA ALA A 475 -32.42 -0.02 15.59
C ALA A 475 -32.98 -1.13 16.50
N GLY A 476 -32.21 -2.21 16.74
CA GLY A 476 -32.61 -3.30 17.65
C GLY A 476 -33.59 -4.33 17.06
N GLN A 477 -33.73 -4.40 15.73
CA GLN A 477 -34.48 -5.46 15.05
C GLN A 477 -33.51 -6.55 14.58
N GLU A 478 -33.29 -7.60 15.39
CA GLU A 478 -32.57 -8.80 14.92
C GLU A 478 -33.53 -9.71 14.15
N SER A 479 -33.15 -10.03 12.91
CA SER A 479 -33.83 -10.99 12.04
C SER A 479 -33.36 -12.41 12.33
N ASP A 480 -33.40 -12.83 13.59
CA ASP A 480 -33.07 -14.21 13.94
C ASP A 480 -34.28 -15.10 13.61
N GLU A 481 -34.26 -15.76 12.44
CA GLU A 481 -35.31 -16.66 11.93
C GLU A 481 -35.75 -17.72 12.96
N THR A 482 -34.87 -18.07 13.90
CA THR A 482 -35.12 -18.99 15.02
C THR A 482 -36.02 -18.43 16.12
N SER A 483 -36.17 -17.11 16.23
CA SER A 483 -36.96 -16.44 17.29
C SER A 483 -38.40 -16.09 16.88
N ARG A 484 -38.75 -16.19 15.58
CA ARG A 484 -40.07 -15.81 15.03
C ARG A 484 -41.28 -16.60 15.58
N ARG A 485 -41.07 -17.66 16.38
CA ARG A 485 -42.17 -18.48 16.94
C ARG A 485 -42.74 -17.98 18.27
N ASN A 486 -42.08 -17.06 18.98
CA ASN A 486 -42.58 -16.55 20.25
C ASN A 486 -42.98 -15.08 20.12
N LEU A 487 -44.19 -14.83 19.60
CA LEU A 487 -44.83 -13.52 19.76
C LEU A 487 -45.20 -13.31 21.23
N SER A 488 -44.28 -12.75 22.01
CA SER A 488 -44.65 -11.96 23.19
C SER A 488 -44.43 -10.49 22.84
N PHE A 489 -45.47 -9.68 23.03
CA PHE A 489 -45.40 -8.21 22.95
C PHE A 489 -44.33 -7.69 23.92
N HIS A 490 -43.10 -7.55 23.46
CA HIS A 490 -42.05 -6.89 24.19
C HIS A 490 -42.33 -5.38 24.17
N CYS A 491 -42.53 -4.81 25.36
CA CYS A 491 -42.52 -3.37 25.55
C CYS A 491 -41.19 -2.82 24.99
N THR A 492 -41.25 -2.02 23.94
CA THR A 492 -40.08 -1.38 23.34
C THR A 492 -39.45 -0.44 24.37
N VAL A 493 -38.34 -0.88 24.96
CA VAL A 493 -37.48 -0.01 25.75
C VAL A 493 -36.98 1.10 24.81
N PRO A 494 -37.10 2.39 25.18
CA PRO A 494 -36.62 3.49 24.35
C PRO A 494 -35.14 3.32 24.02
N LEU A 495 -34.75 3.61 22.76
CA LEU A 495 -33.34 3.56 22.36
C LEU A 495 -32.49 4.49 23.22
N SER A 496 -31.26 4.05 23.57
CA SER A 496 -30.28 4.90 24.25
C SER A 496 -29.86 6.09 23.37
N THR A 497 -29.43 7.19 23.99
CA THR A 497 -28.97 8.39 23.26
C THR A 497 -27.88 8.06 22.24
N ALA A 498 -26.91 7.23 22.61
CA ALA A 498 -25.85 6.77 21.71
C ALA A 498 -26.40 6.01 20.48
N LYS A 499 -27.43 5.18 20.66
CA LYS A 499 -28.08 4.49 19.54
C LYS A 499 -28.89 5.44 18.65
N LYS A 500 -29.50 6.48 19.21
CA LYS A 500 -30.20 7.52 18.43
C LYS A 500 -29.23 8.34 17.57
N GLU A 501 -28.06 8.69 18.11
CA GLU A 501 -26.99 9.35 17.36
C GLU A 501 -26.43 8.45 16.25
N GLU A 502 -26.22 7.16 16.53
CA GLU A 502 -25.80 6.18 15.52
C GLU A 502 -26.83 6.07 14.37
N LEU A 503 -28.13 5.98 14.68
CA LEU A 503 -29.19 5.97 13.68
C LEU A 503 -29.23 7.27 12.87
N ALA A 504 -29.03 8.43 13.51
CA ALA A 504 -28.95 9.71 12.82
C ALA A 504 -27.79 9.73 11.81
N ALA A 505 -26.61 9.26 12.21
CA ALA A 505 -25.45 9.16 11.31
C ALA A 505 -25.73 8.23 10.11
N ARG A 506 -26.48 7.14 10.30
CA ARG A 506 -26.82 6.17 9.25
C ARG A 506 -27.99 6.60 8.34
N THR A 507 -28.74 7.66 8.70
CA THR A 507 -29.98 8.04 8.01
C THR A 507 -29.74 8.42 6.55
N SER A 508 -28.70 9.21 6.26
CA SER A 508 -28.36 9.63 4.89
C SER A 508 -28.17 8.43 3.94
N LEU A 509 -27.45 7.41 4.41
CA LEU A 509 -27.16 6.21 3.62
C LEU A 509 -28.42 5.38 3.34
N VAL A 510 -29.32 5.25 4.33
CA VAL A 510 -30.62 4.60 4.13
C VAL A 510 -31.50 5.36 3.15
N LEU A 511 -31.55 6.69 3.23
CA LEU A 511 -32.31 7.51 2.28
C LEU A 511 -31.77 7.36 0.85
N GLN A 512 -30.45 7.24 0.67
CA GLN A 512 -29.85 6.93 -0.63
C GLN A 512 -30.32 5.57 -1.16
N VAL A 513 -30.38 4.54 -0.31
CA VAL A 513 -30.91 3.22 -0.69
C VAL A 513 -32.40 3.27 -1.01
N MET A 514 -33.20 3.96 -0.20
CA MET A 514 -34.64 4.12 -0.44
C MET A 514 -34.91 4.80 -1.79
N LYS A 515 -34.12 5.83 -2.11
CA LYS A 515 -34.19 6.49 -3.42
C LYS A 515 -33.85 5.52 -4.55
N LEU A 516 -32.76 4.77 -4.42
CA LEU A 516 -32.36 3.77 -5.43
C LEU A 516 -33.44 2.72 -5.68
N LEU A 517 -34.04 2.19 -4.62
CA LEU A 517 -35.13 1.22 -4.72
C LEU A 517 -36.39 1.84 -5.35
N GLY A 518 -36.68 3.11 -5.03
CA GLY A 518 -37.82 3.84 -5.59
C GLY A 518 -37.66 4.20 -7.07
N ASP A 519 -36.43 4.37 -7.55
CA ASP A 519 -36.10 4.72 -8.93
C ASP A 519 -36.07 3.49 -9.88
N LEU A 520 -36.22 2.27 -9.35
CA LEU A 520 -36.25 1.03 -10.17
C LEU A 520 -37.51 0.95 -11.03
N GLU A 521 -37.34 0.40 -12.25
CA GLU A 521 -38.47 0.04 -13.10
C GLU A 521 -39.38 -1.00 -12.43
N ARG A 522 -40.68 -0.95 -12.74
CA ARG A 522 -41.71 -1.78 -12.10
C ARG A 522 -41.37 -3.28 -12.13
N ASP A 523 -40.93 -3.80 -13.26
CA ASP A 523 -40.61 -5.22 -13.41
C ASP A 523 -39.32 -5.61 -12.69
N SER A 524 -38.31 -4.72 -12.62
CA SER A 524 -37.11 -4.92 -11.80
C SER A 524 -37.43 -4.90 -10.32
N PHE A 525 -38.24 -3.94 -9.85
CA PHE A 525 -38.67 -3.88 -8.47
C PHE A 525 -39.48 -5.12 -8.06
N ARG A 526 -40.37 -5.62 -8.95
CA ARG A 526 -41.14 -6.84 -8.71
C ARG A 526 -40.25 -8.07 -8.51
N ARG A 527 -39.11 -8.16 -9.23
CA ARG A 527 -38.15 -9.25 -9.08
C ARG A 527 -37.44 -9.23 -7.72
N ILE A 528 -37.11 -8.05 -7.20
CA ILE A 528 -36.38 -7.90 -5.93
C ILE A 528 -37.30 -7.84 -4.70
N LEU A 529 -38.60 -7.61 -4.91
CA LEU A 529 -39.58 -7.43 -3.84
C LEU A 529 -39.54 -8.54 -2.78
N PRO A 530 -39.42 -9.85 -3.09
CA PRO A 530 -39.34 -10.89 -2.06
C PRO A 530 -38.17 -10.71 -1.09
N CYS A 531 -37.05 -10.16 -1.55
CA CYS A 531 -35.86 -9.95 -0.74
C CYS A 531 -35.97 -8.66 0.10
N PHE A 532 -36.50 -7.58 -0.48
CA PHE A 532 -36.55 -6.27 0.18
C PHE A 532 -37.82 -6.02 1.00
N PHE A 533 -38.93 -6.70 0.69
CA PHE A 533 -40.19 -6.50 1.39
C PHE A 533 -40.07 -6.76 2.91
N PRO A 534 -39.43 -7.85 3.38
CA PRO A 534 -39.22 -8.06 4.81
C PRO A 534 -38.45 -6.90 5.46
N LEU A 535 -37.38 -6.40 4.81
CA LEU A 535 -36.56 -5.30 5.30
C LEU A 535 -37.36 -3.99 5.39
N LEU A 536 -38.22 -3.72 4.40
CA LEU A 536 -39.10 -2.53 4.41
C LEU A 536 -40.15 -2.61 5.54
N ILE A 537 -40.67 -3.80 5.83
CA ILE A 537 -41.61 -4.01 6.94
C ILE A 537 -40.90 -3.85 8.30
N ASP A 538 -39.70 -4.40 8.43
CA ASP A 538 -38.91 -4.25 9.65
C ASP A 538 -38.53 -2.78 9.88
N LEU A 539 -38.23 -2.03 8.81
CA LEU A 539 -37.99 -0.58 8.90
C LEU A 539 -39.22 0.18 9.39
N ILE A 540 -40.44 -0.16 8.97
CA ILE A 540 -41.67 0.46 9.49
C ILE A 540 -41.82 0.24 11.01
N ARG A 541 -41.32 -0.89 11.51
CA ARG A 541 -41.41 -1.27 12.93
C ARG A 541 -40.35 -0.63 13.81
N CYS A 542 -39.30 -0.04 13.22
CA CYS A 542 -38.20 0.57 13.96
C CYS A 542 -38.55 1.94 14.57
N GLU A 543 -37.92 2.25 15.70
CA GLU A 543 -37.78 3.64 16.14
C GLU A 543 -36.70 4.31 15.28
N HIS A 544 -37.02 5.45 14.66
CA HIS A 544 -36.09 6.23 13.84
C HIS A 544 -35.66 7.50 14.58
N SER A 545 -34.45 7.98 14.29
CA SER A 545 -33.98 9.30 14.74
C SER A 545 -34.57 10.47 13.93
N SER A 546 -34.96 10.22 12.67
CA SER A 546 -35.52 11.22 11.73
C SER A 546 -36.82 10.72 11.08
N GLY A 547 -37.78 11.62 10.89
CA GLY A 547 -39.02 11.35 10.15
C GLY A 547 -38.83 11.17 8.64
N GLU A 548 -37.64 11.48 8.12
CA GLU A 548 -37.33 11.33 6.69
C GLU A 548 -37.37 9.88 6.22
N VAL A 549 -36.91 8.94 7.05
CA VAL A 549 -36.96 7.50 6.73
C VAL A 549 -38.41 7.04 6.60
N GLN A 550 -39.28 7.47 7.51
CA GLN A 550 -40.71 7.18 7.46
C GLN A 550 -41.37 7.79 6.22
N HIS A 551 -40.98 9.01 5.83
CA HIS A 551 -41.48 9.65 4.62
C HIS A 551 -41.03 8.91 3.36
N ALA A 552 -39.76 8.49 3.29
CA ALA A 552 -39.24 7.70 2.17
C ALA A 552 -39.95 6.34 2.05
N LEU A 553 -40.18 5.65 3.17
CA LEU A 553 -40.96 4.41 3.20
C LEU A 553 -42.38 4.63 2.69
N TYR A 554 -43.07 5.65 3.21
CA TYR A 554 -44.42 6.00 2.74
C TYR A 554 -44.45 6.22 1.23
N ASN A 555 -43.46 6.92 0.68
CA ASN A 555 -43.36 7.14 -0.76
C ASN A 555 -43.21 5.83 -1.53
N ILE A 556 -42.28 4.93 -1.15
CA ILE A 556 -42.12 3.62 -1.81
C ILE A 556 -43.39 2.79 -1.75
N PHE A 557 -44.03 2.70 -0.58
CA PHE A 557 -45.27 1.93 -0.42
C PHE A 557 -46.41 2.50 -1.26
N ARG A 558 -46.52 3.82 -1.36
CA ARG A 558 -47.57 4.48 -2.13
C ARG A 558 -47.32 4.48 -3.64
N SER A 559 -46.10 4.77 -4.08
CA SER A 559 -45.78 4.98 -5.51
C SER A 559 -45.37 3.70 -6.23
N VAL A 560 -44.75 2.74 -5.53
CA VAL A 560 -44.22 1.52 -6.13
C VAL A 560 -45.06 0.31 -5.77
N ILE A 561 -45.21 0.01 -4.47
CA ILE A 561 -45.88 -1.22 -4.00
C ILE A 561 -47.39 -1.15 -4.19
N GLY A 562 -48.02 -0.03 -3.84
CA GLY A 562 -49.47 0.16 -3.94
C GLY A 562 -50.02 -0.13 -5.34
N PRO A 563 -49.47 0.46 -6.41
CA PRO A 563 -49.87 0.15 -7.79
C PRO A 563 -49.61 -1.31 -8.20
N MET A 564 -48.64 -1.99 -7.61
CA MET A 564 -48.42 -3.42 -7.91
C MET A 564 -49.51 -4.30 -7.30
N ILE A 565 -49.99 -3.97 -6.10
CA ILE A 565 -51.05 -4.73 -5.42
C ILE A 565 -52.42 -4.44 -6.05
N LEU A 566 -52.68 -3.19 -6.46
CA LEU A 566 -53.97 -2.76 -7.04
C LEU A 566 -54.17 -3.16 -8.52
N HIS A 567 -53.12 -3.64 -9.19
CA HIS A 567 -53.16 -4.12 -10.58
C HIS A 567 -52.90 -5.63 -10.72
N VAL A 568 -52.98 -6.38 -9.61
CA VAL A 568 -53.19 -7.84 -9.61
C VAL A 568 -54.70 -8.10 -9.63
#